data_AF-A0A524PPM6-F1
#
_entry.id   AF-A0A524PPM6-F1
#
_cell.length_a   1.000
_cell.length_b   1.000
_cell.length_c   1.000
_cell.angle_alpha   90.00
_cell.angle_beta   90.00
_cell.angle_gamma   90.00
#
_symmetry.space_group_name_H-M   'P 1'
#
loop_
_entity.id
_entity.type
_entity.pdbx_description
1 polymer ?
#
loop_
_entity_poly.entity_id
_entity_poly.type
_entity_poly.pdbx_seq_one_letter_code
_entity_poly.pdbx_strand_id
1 'polypeptide(L)'
;MPSLLQSLLHNPTISRIRRNHGLEHATIHLLSQRHPQRTFIGRSDAGGFTLFGEVETSTLRELVLDALARLRRGEHQLAIHPNCGTNLVTSALLAGGASFFALTGSEREGWLRRLERLPNAILLSMGALLIAQPLGRAAQKHMTVQADPQDLEVLGIHRMGEEPRPIHRIITAPSYD
;
A
#
# COMPACT_ATOMS: atom_id res chain seq x y z
N MET A 1 -7.83 -12.04 25.44
CA MET A 1 -7.34 -12.95 24.39
C MET A 1 -7.22 -12.15 23.10
N PRO A 2 -6.10 -12.24 22.36
CA PRO A 2 -5.99 -11.55 21.07
C PRO A 2 -7.05 -12.08 20.11
N SER A 3 -7.59 -11.21 19.26
CA SER A 3 -8.53 -11.63 18.22
C SER A 3 -7.81 -12.50 17.17
N LEU A 4 -8.55 -13.33 16.42
CA LEU A 4 -7.98 -14.13 15.32
C LEU A 4 -7.16 -13.26 14.34
N LEU A 5 -7.66 -12.06 14.04
CA LEU A 5 -6.97 -11.08 13.22
C LEU A 5 -5.63 -10.67 13.84
N GLN A 6 -5.61 -10.36 15.14
CA GLN A 6 -4.36 -10.03 15.82
C GLN A 6 -3.36 -11.19 15.78
N SER A 7 -3.81 -12.42 16.02
CA SER A 7 -2.94 -13.60 15.93
C SER A 7 -2.32 -13.78 14.53
N LEU A 8 -3.09 -13.55 13.46
CA LEU A 8 -2.58 -13.58 12.10
C LEU A 8 -1.57 -12.45 11.83
N LEU A 9 -1.86 -11.23 12.28
CA LEU A 9 -0.98 -10.07 12.05
C LEU A 9 0.35 -10.13 12.83
N HIS A 10 0.38 -10.89 13.94
CA HIS A 10 1.60 -11.14 14.74
C HIS A 10 2.38 -12.37 14.26
N ASN A 11 1.87 -13.11 13.27
CA ASN A 11 2.67 -14.15 12.62
C ASN A 11 3.99 -13.52 12.11
N PRO A 12 5.17 -14.13 12.37
CA PRO A 12 6.46 -13.53 12.05
C PRO A 12 6.60 -13.08 10.59
N THR A 13 6.15 -13.90 9.64
CA THR A 13 6.22 -13.59 8.21
C THR A 13 5.32 -12.42 7.85
N ILE A 14 4.08 -12.40 8.34
CA ILE A 14 3.13 -11.31 8.09
C ILE A 14 3.61 -10.01 8.73
N SER A 15 4.12 -10.06 9.97
CA SER A 15 4.69 -8.88 10.63
C SER A 15 5.87 -8.32 9.85
N ARG A 16 6.77 -9.19 9.33
CA ARG A 16 7.91 -8.76 8.52
C ARG A 16 7.48 -8.09 7.22
N ILE A 17 6.50 -8.67 6.51
CA ILE A 17 5.89 -8.04 5.32
C ILE A 17 5.36 -6.65 5.65
N ARG A 18 4.65 -6.50 6.77
CA ARG A 18 4.05 -5.21 7.19
C ARG A 18 5.11 -4.16 7.52
N ARG A 19 6.24 -4.54 8.15
CA ARG A 19 7.36 -3.63 8.43
C ARG A 19 8.05 -3.19 7.14
N ASN A 20 8.31 -4.13 6.23
CA ASN A 20 8.88 -3.83 4.91
C ASN A 20 7.98 -2.90 4.11
N HIS A 21 6.66 -3.11 4.16
CA HIS A 21 5.69 -2.23 3.53
C HIS A 21 5.66 -0.82 4.14
N GLY A 22 5.86 -0.71 5.46
CA GLY A 22 6.06 0.59 6.11
C GLY A 22 7.31 1.30 5.62
N LEU A 23 8.44 0.59 5.53
CA LEU A 23 9.70 1.13 5.00
C LEU A 23 9.62 1.51 3.52
N GLU A 24 8.91 0.71 2.71
CA GLU A 24 8.63 0.99 1.30
C GLU A 24 7.88 2.32 1.15
N HIS A 25 6.77 2.49 1.89
CA HIS A 25 6.01 3.74 1.85
C HIS A 25 6.83 4.94 2.29
N ALA A 26 7.63 4.79 3.37
CA ALA A 26 8.48 5.86 3.84
C ALA A 26 9.53 6.24 2.77
N THR A 27 10.15 5.24 2.14
CA THR A 27 11.11 5.44 1.05
C THR A 27 10.46 6.17 -0.14
N ILE A 28 9.26 5.75 -0.56
CA ILE A 28 8.53 6.37 -1.68
C ILE A 28 8.13 7.82 -1.36
N HIS A 29 7.77 8.13 -0.11
CA HIS A 29 7.51 9.51 0.32
C HIS A 29 8.73 10.39 0.13
N LEU A 30 9.91 9.94 0.58
CA LEU A 30 11.15 10.72 0.43
C LEU A 30 11.58 10.84 -1.03
N LEU A 31 11.44 9.77 -1.82
CA LEU A 31 11.69 9.79 -3.26
C LEU A 31 10.79 10.79 -3.98
N SER A 32 9.49 10.79 -3.66
CA SER A 32 8.51 11.69 -4.29
C SER A 32 8.74 13.15 -3.89
N GLN A 33 9.23 13.40 -2.68
CA GLN A 33 9.65 14.74 -2.25
C GLN A 33 10.91 15.21 -3.01
N ARG A 34 11.89 14.33 -3.20
CA ARG A 34 13.14 14.66 -3.92
C ARG A 34 12.96 14.73 -5.44
N HIS A 35 12.03 13.96 -6.00
CA HIS A 35 11.78 13.83 -7.43
C HIS A 35 10.28 13.95 -7.76
N PRO A 36 9.68 15.15 -7.64
CA PRO A 36 8.23 15.34 -7.77
C PRO A 36 7.66 15.05 -9.16
N GLN A 37 8.50 15.02 -10.20
CA GLN A 37 8.11 14.71 -11.58
C GLN A 37 8.24 13.21 -11.93
N ARG A 38 8.70 12.38 -10.99
CA ARG A 38 8.91 10.94 -11.19
C ARG A 38 7.86 10.14 -10.42
N THR A 39 7.44 9.02 -10.99
CA THR A 39 6.54 8.08 -10.34
C THR A 39 7.34 6.90 -9.81
N PHE A 40 7.10 6.54 -8.55
CA PHE A 40 7.69 5.38 -7.91
C PHE A 40 6.59 4.43 -7.45
N ILE A 41 6.77 3.14 -7.69
CA ILE A 41 5.84 2.09 -7.27
C ILE A 41 6.65 1.09 -6.46
N GLY A 42 6.07 0.58 -5.37
CA GLY A 42 6.70 -0.41 -4.52
C GLY A 42 5.89 -1.69 -4.43
N ARG A 43 6.60 -2.78 -4.11
CA ARG A 43 6.01 -4.06 -3.73
C ARG A 43 6.85 -4.72 -2.65
N SER A 44 6.24 -4.92 -1.48
CA SER A 44 6.88 -5.56 -0.33
C SER A 44 6.58 -7.05 -0.22
N ASP A 45 7.53 -7.77 0.37
CA ASP A 45 7.40 -9.16 0.80
C ASP A 45 8.20 -9.35 2.11
N ALA A 46 8.36 -10.60 2.57
CA ALA A 46 9.05 -10.85 3.84
C ALA A 46 10.55 -10.53 3.76
N GLY A 47 11.19 -10.61 2.58
CA GLY A 47 12.64 -10.38 2.42
C GLY A 47 13.04 -8.92 2.16
N GLY A 48 12.07 -8.01 2.03
CA GLY A 48 12.28 -6.59 1.76
C GLY A 48 11.23 -6.04 0.83
N PHE A 49 11.63 -5.18 -0.11
CA PHE A 49 10.72 -4.63 -1.10
C PHE A 49 11.41 -4.37 -2.44
N THR A 50 10.61 -4.33 -3.49
CA THR A 50 11.03 -4.01 -4.84
C THR A 50 10.47 -2.64 -5.22
N LEU A 51 11.34 -1.75 -5.68
CA LEU A 51 11.01 -0.43 -6.17
C LEU A 51 11.08 -0.40 -7.70
N PHE A 52 10.07 0.17 -8.31
CA PHE A 52 10.00 0.46 -9.74
C PHE A 52 10.04 1.97 -9.93
N GLY A 53 11.03 2.44 -10.69
CA GLY A 53 11.18 3.87 -10.99
C GLY A 53 12.63 4.24 -11.23
N GLU A 54 12.85 5.27 -12.04
CA GLU A 54 14.19 5.74 -12.37
C GLU A 54 14.79 6.53 -11.20
N VAL A 55 15.82 5.97 -10.57
CA VAL A 55 16.61 6.62 -9.52
C VAL A 55 18.01 6.00 -9.48
N GLU A 56 19.01 6.83 -9.19
CA GLU A 56 20.37 6.36 -8.98
C GLU A 56 20.45 5.48 -7.71
N THR A 57 21.14 4.34 -7.78
CA THR A 57 21.23 3.39 -6.66
C THR A 57 21.85 4.00 -5.40
N SER A 58 22.78 4.96 -5.53
CA SER A 58 23.37 5.70 -4.41
C SER A 58 22.32 6.58 -3.71
N THR A 59 21.58 7.39 -4.47
CA THR A 59 20.48 8.22 -4.00
C THR A 59 19.39 7.37 -3.34
N LEU A 60 19.03 6.23 -3.95
CA LEU A 60 18.05 5.32 -3.35
C LEU A 60 18.54 4.79 -2.00
N ARG A 61 19.83 4.42 -1.89
CA ARG A 61 20.41 3.95 -0.63
C ARG A 61 20.34 4.99 0.48
N GLU A 62 20.69 6.24 0.17
CA GLU A 62 20.55 7.35 1.13
C GLU A 62 19.11 7.47 1.62
N LEU A 63 18.14 7.47 0.71
CA LEU A 63 16.73 7.67 1.05
C LEU A 63 16.12 6.49 1.80
N VAL A 64 16.51 5.25 1.49
CA VAL A 64 16.05 4.06 2.22
C VAL A 64 16.57 4.09 3.66
N LEU A 65 17.84 4.44 3.86
CA LEU A 65 18.44 4.54 5.19
C LEU A 65 17.85 5.71 5.99
N ASP A 66 17.62 6.86 5.36
CA ASP A 66 16.94 7.99 6.01
C ASP A 66 15.48 7.62 6.37
N ALA A 67 14.74 6.98 5.46
CA ALA A 67 13.39 6.50 5.73
C ALA A 67 13.35 5.57 6.96
N LEU A 68 14.25 4.59 7.03
CA LEU A 68 14.36 3.69 8.18
C LEU A 68 14.69 4.45 9.47
N ALA A 69 15.63 5.39 9.42
CA ALA A 69 16.00 6.20 10.56
C ALA A 69 14.85 7.10 11.05
N ARG A 70 14.09 7.71 10.14
CA ARG A 70 12.92 8.53 10.45
C ARG A 70 11.78 7.71 11.06
N LEU A 71 11.52 6.52 10.54
CA LEU A 71 10.54 5.60 11.13
C LEU A 71 10.95 5.19 12.55
N ARG A 72 12.23 4.86 12.78
CA ARG A 72 12.76 4.57 14.13
C ARG A 72 12.65 5.76 15.09
N ARG A 73 12.70 7.00 14.57
CA ARG A 73 12.47 8.23 15.36
C ARG A 73 10.98 8.53 15.60
N GLY A 74 10.07 7.68 15.15
CA GLY A 74 8.63 7.82 15.41
C GLY A 74 7.87 8.60 14.33
N GLU A 75 8.47 8.89 13.17
CA GLU A 75 7.79 9.54 12.03
C GLU A 75 6.86 8.58 11.28
N HIS A 76 5.97 7.91 12.01
CA HIS A 76 5.10 6.83 11.55
C HIS A 76 4.15 7.23 10.42
N GLN A 77 3.88 8.53 10.24
CA GLN A 77 3.11 9.05 9.10
C GLN A 77 3.75 8.71 7.75
N LEU A 78 5.08 8.54 7.70
CA LEU A 78 5.80 8.14 6.50
C LEU A 78 5.45 6.70 6.06
N ALA A 79 5.01 5.85 6.98
CA ALA A 79 4.59 4.50 6.64
C ALA A 79 3.20 4.47 5.96
N ILE A 80 2.47 5.58 5.90
CA ILE A 80 1.12 5.65 5.31
C ILE A 80 1.18 6.43 4.00
N HIS A 81 0.96 5.73 2.89
CA HIS A 81 0.93 6.31 1.54
C HIS A 81 -0.50 6.38 0.98
N PRO A 82 -0.93 7.53 0.39
CA PRO A 82 -2.29 7.70 -0.13
C PRO A 82 -2.61 6.76 -1.29
N ASN A 83 -1.63 6.44 -2.14
CA ASN A 83 -1.81 5.59 -3.32
C ASN A 83 -1.48 4.11 -3.05
N CYS A 84 -1.57 3.66 -1.80
CA CYS A 84 -1.35 2.25 -1.45
C CYS A 84 -2.42 1.35 -2.09
N GLY A 85 -2.02 0.16 -2.54
CA GLY A 85 -2.94 -0.83 -3.12
C GLY A 85 -4.10 -1.20 -2.19
N THR A 86 -3.90 -1.18 -0.86
CA THR A 86 -4.99 -1.39 0.12
C THR A 86 -6.10 -0.36 -0.01
N ASN A 87 -5.77 0.91 -0.29
CA ASN A 87 -6.75 1.97 -0.46
C ASN A 87 -7.54 1.77 -1.77
N LEU A 88 -6.85 1.37 -2.83
CA LEU A 88 -7.48 1.07 -4.12
C LEU A 88 -8.44 -0.12 -4.02
N VAL A 89 -8.01 -1.23 -3.40
CA VAL A 89 -8.85 -2.41 -3.18
C VAL A 89 -10.07 -2.07 -2.33
N THR A 90 -9.90 -1.31 -1.25
CA THR A 90 -11.02 -0.88 -0.41
C THR A 90 -12.02 -0.05 -1.20
N SER A 91 -11.54 0.88 -2.02
CA SER A 91 -12.38 1.71 -2.88
C SER A 91 -13.13 0.88 -3.92
N ALA A 92 -12.45 -0.06 -4.58
CA ALA A 92 -13.04 -0.93 -5.57
C ALA A 92 -14.14 -1.83 -4.97
N LEU A 93 -13.90 -2.41 -3.80
CA LEU A 93 -14.88 -3.27 -3.12
C LEU A 93 -16.12 -2.47 -2.69
N LEU A 94 -15.95 -1.29 -2.10
CA LEU A 94 -17.07 -0.48 -1.63
C LEU A 94 -17.87 0.11 -2.78
N ALA A 95 -17.23 0.72 -3.77
CA ALA A 95 -17.91 1.28 -4.93
C ALA A 95 -18.55 0.18 -5.80
N GLY A 96 -17.83 -0.90 -6.06
CA GLY A 96 -18.35 -2.05 -6.80
C GLY A 96 -19.53 -2.72 -6.09
N GLY A 97 -19.44 -2.90 -4.76
CA GLY A 97 -20.54 -3.42 -3.94
C GLY A 97 -21.76 -2.51 -3.93
N ALA A 98 -21.56 -1.19 -3.83
CA ALA A 98 -22.64 -0.20 -3.88
C ALA A 98 -23.34 -0.20 -5.25
N SER A 99 -22.58 -0.23 -6.33
CA SER A 99 -23.11 -0.36 -7.70
C SER A 99 -23.88 -1.67 -7.88
N PHE A 100 -23.30 -2.79 -7.45
CA PHE A 100 -23.93 -4.10 -7.50
C PHE A 100 -25.28 -4.10 -6.76
N PHE A 101 -25.30 -3.58 -5.53
CA PHE A 101 -26.52 -3.45 -4.74
C PHE A 101 -27.58 -2.59 -5.43
N ALA A 102 -27.19 -1.44 -5.98
CA ALA A 102 -28.10 -0.51 -6.66
C ALA A 102 -28.74 -1.12 -7.92
N LEU A 103 -27.97 -1.94 -8.65
CA LEU A 103 -28.38 -2.59 -9.89
C LEU A 103 -29.07 -3.95 -9.67
N THR A 104 -29.05 -4.49 -8.45
CA THR A 104 -29.70 -5.76 -8.12
C THR A 104 -31.23 -5.62 -8.20
N GLY A 105 -31.87 -6.41 -9.08
CA GLY A 105 -33.31 -6.39 -9.36
C GLY A 105 -33.84 -7.77 -9.73
N SER A 106 -35.11 -7.87 -10.12
CA SER A 106 -35.72 -9.16 -10.47
C SER A 106 -35.11 -9.75 -11.76
N GLU A 107 -34.96 -11.07 -11.85
CA GLU A 107 -34.51 -11.75 -13.08
C GLU A 107 -35.41 -11.48 -14.29
N ARG A 108 -36.65 -11.05 -14.06
CA ARG A 108 -37.63 -10.70 -15.09
C ARG A 108 -37.49 -9.26 -15.61
N GLU A 109 -36.55 -8.47 -15.09
CA GLU A 109 -36.31 -7.08 -15.55
C GLU A 109 -35.56 -7.05 -16.88
N GLY A 110 -36.18 -6.45 -17.90
CA GLY A 110 -35.54 -6.14 -19.17
C GLY A 110 -34.44 -5.08 -19.02
N TRP A 111 -33.51 -5.04 -19.99
CA TRP A 111 -32.31 -4.17 -19.96
C TRP A 111 -32.62 -2.68 -19.74
N LEU A 112 -33.76 -2.18 -20.26
CA LEU A 112 -34.19 -0.79 -20.11
C LEU A 112 -34.40 -0.39 -18.63
N ARG A 113 -35.03 -1.26 -17.81
CA ARG A 113 -35.25 -0.98 -16.38
C ARG A 113 -33.95 -0.99 -15.57
N ARG A 114 -32.95 -1.74 -16.02
CA ARG A 114 -31.61 -1.71 -15.39
C ARG A 114 -30.91 -0.37 -15.66
N LEU A 115 -31.11 0.23 -16.83
CA LEU A 115 -30.57 1.55 -17.16
C LEU A 115 -31.20 2.67 -16.32
N GLU A 116 -32.49 2.57 -16.00
CA GLU A 116 -33.18 3.54 -15.12
C GLU A 116 -32.55 3.60 -13.71
N ARG A 117 -31.83 2.55 -13.30
CA ARG A 117 -31.18 2.45 -11.99
C ARG A 117 -29.72 2.92 -12.01
N LEU A 118 -29.16 3.22 -13.19
CA LEU A 118 -27.79 3.72 -13.31
C LEU A 118 -27.53 5.02 -12.54
N PRO A 119 -28.41 6.04 -12.54
CA PRO A 119 -28.19 7.25 -11.74
C PRO A 119 -28.01 6.92 -10.25
N ASN A 120 -28.83 6.02 -9.71
CA ASN A 120 -28.72 5.58 -8.32
C ASN A 120 -27.43 4.79 -8.07
N ALA A 121 -27.04 3.91 -9.00
CA ALA A 121 -25.79 3.17 -8.92
C ALA A 121 -24.57 4.10 -8.90
N ILE A 122 -24.57 5.15 -9.74
CA ILE A 122 -23.53 6.17 -9.78
C ILE A 122 -23.49 6.94 -8.46
N LEU A 123 -24.64 7.44 -7.98
CA LEU A 123 -24.73 8.19 -6.71
C LEU A 123 -24.25 7.36 -5.52
N LEU A 124 -24.68 6.10 -5.41
CA LEU A 124 -24.24 5.21 -4.34
C LEU A 124 -22.76 4.87 -4.43
N SER A 125 -22.23 4.68 -5.65
CA SER A 125 -20.79 4.46 -5.86
C SER A 125 -19.96 5.67 -5.46
N MET A 126 -20.41 6.89 -5.79
CA MET A 126 -19.75 8.13 -5.36
C MET A 126 -19.73 8.25 -3.83
N GLY A 127 -20.87 7.98 -3.17
CA GLY A 127 -20.94 7.96 -1.70
C GLY A 127 -20.00 6.92 -1.09
N ALA A 128 -19.94 5.72 -1.68
CA ALA A 128 -19.03 4.67 -1.26
C ALA A 128 -17.55 5.06 -1.40
N LEU A 129 -17.16 5.78 -2.47
CA LEU A 129 -15.79 6.26 -2.65
C LEU A 129 -15.38 7.28 -1.58
N LEU A 130 -16.28 8.16 -1.15
CA LEU A 130 -16.02 9.11 -0.06
C LEU A 130 -15.77 8.37 1.26
N ILE A 131 -16.55 7.32 1.54
CA ILE A 131 -16.39 6.49 2.73
C ILE A 131 -15.14 5.60 2.62
N ALA A 132 -14.77 5.17 1.41
CA ALA A 132 -13.62 4.31 1.17
C ALA A 132 -12.28 4.98 1.51
N GLN A 133 -12.17 6.31 1.38
CA GLN A 133 -10.93 7.01 1.71
C GLN A 133 -10.48 6.81 3.17
N PRO A 134 -11.29 7.16 4.20
CA PRO A 134 -10.91 6.94 5.59
C PRO A 134 -10.81 5.46 5.94
N LEU A 135 -11.69 4.60 5.39
CA LEU A 135 -11.66 3.16 5.64
C LEU A 135 -10.40 2.48 5.07
N GLY A 136 -9.99 2.84 3.85
CA GLY A 136 -8.78 2.34 3.22
C GLY A 136 -7.54 2.71 4.03
N ARG A 137 -7.43 3.99 4.45
CA ARG A 137 -6.32 4.44 5.32
C ARG A 137 -6.32 3.73 6.66
N ALA A 138 -7.49 3.47 7.24
CA ALA A 138 -7.61 2.69 8.47
C ALA A 138 -7.16 1.23 8.25
N ALA A 139 -7.60 0.57 7.19
CA ALA A 139 -7.17 -0.78 6.84
C ALA A 139 -5.66 -0.84 6.61
N GLN A 140 -5.09 0.14 5.90
CA GLN A 140 -3.66 0.26 5.68
C GLN A 140 -2.90 0.34 7.00
N LYS A 141 -3.29 1.26 7.88
CA LYS A 141 -2.64 1.49 9.18
C LYS A 141 -2.70 0.28 10.11
N HIS A 142 -3.81 -0.46 10.12
CA HIS A 142 -4.02 -1.52 11.11
C HIS A 142 -3.75 -2.93 10.59
N MET A 143 -3.78 -3.15 9.27
CA MET A 143 -3.70 -4.49 8.68
C MET A 143 -2.49 -4.67 7.77
N THR A 144 -2.17 -3.71 6.89
CA THR A 144 -1.19 -3.97 5.81
C THR A 144 0.17 -3.33 6.04
N VAL A 145 0.26 -2.34 6.93
CA VAL A 145 1.51 -1.68 7.29
C VAL A 145 1.79 -1.80 8.78
N GLN A 146 3.06 -1.84 9.15
CA GLN A 146 3.56 -1.62 10.50
C GLN A 146 4.58 -0.47 10.45
N ALA A 147 4.28 0.64 11.14
CA ALA A 147 5.09 1.86 11.07
C ALA A 147 6.37 1.79 11.92
N ASP A 148 6.35 1.01 13.00
CA ASP A 148 7.54 0.71 13.78
C ASP A 148 8.33 -0.42 13.11
N PRO A 149 9.53 -0.14 12.56
CA PRO A 149 10.35 -1.13 11.89
C PRO A 149 11.00 -2.11 12.86
N GLN A 150 10.98 -1.85 14.18
CA GLN A 150 11.65 -2.65 15.20
C GLN A 150 13.13 -2.89 14.86
N ASP A 151 13.54 -4.14 14.85
CA ASP A 151 14.88 -4.66 14.57
C ASP A 151 15.19 -4.80 13.07
N LEU A 152 14.33 -4.29 12.17
CA LEU A 152 14.55 -4.39 10.73
C LEU A 152 15.78 -3.59 10.29
N GLU A 153 16.67 -4.23 9.55
CA GLU A 153 17.86 -3.65 8.92
C GLU A 153 17.84 -3.81 7.40
N VAL A 154 18.57 -2.93 6.71
CA VAL A 154 18.73 -2.96 5.25
C VAL A 154 20.07 -3.61 4.94
N LEU A 155 20.04 -4.81 4.36
CA LEU A 155 21.24 -5.59 4.05
C LEU A 155 21.86 -5.19 2.71
N GLY A 156 21.04 -4.78 1.75
CA GLY A 156 21.53 -4.51 0.40
C GLY A 156 20.48 -3.92 -0.52
N ILE A 157 20.96 -3.29 -1.59
CA ILE A 157 20.15 -2.76 -2.68
C ILE A 157 20.77 -3.22 -3.98
N HIS A 158 20.02 -4.05 -4.72
CA HIS A 158 20.43 -4.59 -6.01
C HIS A 158 19.62 -3.95 -7.12
N ARG A 159 20.29 -3.33 -8.09
CA ARG A 159 19.65 -2.88 -9.33
C ARG A 159 19.46 -4.10 -10.22
N MET A 160 18.23 -4.30 -10.69
CA MET A 160 17.81 -5.35 -11.59
C MET A 160 17.19 -4.70 -12.84
N GLY A 161 17.36 -5.33 -13.99
CA GLY A 161 16.82 -4.85 -15.27
C GLY A 161 17.71 -3.85 -16.00
N GLU A 162 17.55 -3.83 -17.32
CA GLU A 162 18.20 -2.89 -18.23
C GLU A 162 17.38 -1.60 -18.37
N GLU A 163 18.02 -0.55 -18.90
CA GLU A 163 17.30 0.67 -19.27
C GLU A 163 16.22 0.37 -20.33
N PRO A 164 15.07 1.08 -20.33
CA PRO A 164 14.75 2.29 -19.57
C PRO A 164 13.93 2.06 -18.29
N ARG A 165 13.83 0.81 -17.79
CA ARG A 165 12.97 0.46 -16.65
C ARG A 165 13.79 -0.14 -15.51
N PRO A 166 14.64 0.65 -14.82
CA PRO A 166 15.39 0.15 -13.69
C PRO A 166 14.43 -0.30 -12.57
N ILE A 167 14.73 -1.49 -12.04
CA ILE A 167 14.07 -2.07 -10.88
C ILE A 167 15.12 -2.13 -9.77
N HIS A 168 14.76 -1.80 -8.54
CA HIS A 168 15.67 -1.95 -7.40
C HIS A 168 15.07 -2.90 -6.39
N ARG A 169 15.81 -3.95 -6.05
CA ARG A 169 15.48 -4.85 -4.96
C ARG A 169 16.20 -4.40 -3.70
N ILE A 170 15.44 -4.02 -2.69
CA ILE A 170 15.93 -3.72 -1.35
C ILE A 170 15.76 -4.99 -0.51
N ILE A 171 16.85 -5.47 0.07
CA ILE A 171 16.86 -6.65 0.94
C ILE A 171 16.95 -6.18 2.38
N THR A 172 16.12 -6.76 3.24
CA THR A 172 16.04 -6.44 4.65
C THR A 172 16.04 -7.70 5.50
N ALA A 173 16.58 -7.66 6.71
CA ALA A 173 16.48 -8.74 7.69
C ALA A 173 16.38 -8.17 9.11
N PRO A 174 15.90 -8.97 10.09
CA PRO A 174 16.12 -8.68 11.51
C PRO A 174 17.62 -8.53 11.81
N SER A 175 17.98 -7.70 12.79
CA SER A 175 19.38 -7.49 13.20
C SER A 175 20.06 -8.72 13.83
N TYR A 176 19.33 -9.80 14.09
CA TYR A 176 19.82 -11.02 14.74
C TYR A 176 19.74 -12.28 13.85
N ASP A 177 19.41 -12.12 12.56
CA ASP A 177 19.47 -13.18 11.53
C ASP A 177 20.83 -13.14 10.78
#